data_AF-A0A8T0NB17-F1
#
_entry.id   AF-A0A8T0NB17-F1
#
_cell.length_a   1.000
_cell.length_b   1.000
_cell.length_c   1.000
_cell.angle_alpha   90.00
_cell.angle_beta   90.00
_cell.angle_gamma   90.00
#
_symmetry.space_group_name_H-M   'P 1'
#
loop_
_entity.id
_entity.type
_entity.pdbx_description
1 polymer ?
#
loop_
_entity_poly.entity_id
_entity_poly.type
_entity_poly.pdbx_seq_one_letter_code
_entity_poly.pdbx_strand_id
1 'polypeptide(L)'
;MGRAMAAPAPKPPSTANLIRHHLHVARCFPPDTPPPPPPTSNPLLSLLSAVPDWADAVQERRIRDRRPLYDHASWREHRSSRRHLRHLLTSLSSRVILSLAPPVSALTAFAAAIATYNTLLPAYAFTASALPYQLTAPALALLLVFRTEASYARFDEGRKAWMRVLAGAADLAGMVMHRPRHRQAEDEPLRRALLNYILAFPVALKRLRRQNGPSGLAHPR
;
A
#
# COMPACT_ATOMS: atom_id res chain seq x y z
N MET A 1 9.27 -11.31 -65.61
CA MET A 1 9.76 -10.06 -64.98
C MET A 1 8.70 -9.55 -64.01
N GLY A 2 8.75 -9.94 -62.73
CA GLY A 2 7.83 -9.47 -61.69
C GLY A 2 8.53 -8.44 -60.80
N ARG A 3 8.02 -7.21 -60.79
CA ARG A 3 8.56 -6.06 -60.04
C ARG A 3 8.24 -6.20 -58.55
N ALA A 4 9.26 -6.29 -57.71
CA ALA A 4 9.10 -6.26 -56.25
C ALA A 4 8.71 -4.85 -55.79
N MET A 5 7.63 -4.74 -55.02
CA MET A 5 7.07 -3.49 -54.51
C MET A 5 7.62 -3.28 -53.09
N ALA A 6 8.47 -2.27 -52.91
CA ALA A 6 9.08 -1.94 -51.63
C ALA A 6 8.05 -1.30 -50.67
N ALA A 7 8.04 -1.76 -49.41
CA ALA A 7 7.20 -1.21 -48.35
C ALA A 7 7.71 0.17 -47.88
N PRO A 8 6.83 1.13 -47.56
CA PRO A 8 7.26 2.46 -47.09
C PRO A 8 7.76 2.43 -45.65
N ALA A 9 8.86 3.16 -45.40
CA ALA A 9 9.52 3.30 -44.11
C ALA A 9 8.62 4.00 -43.04
N PRO A 10 8.80 3.69 -41.74
CA PRO A 10 8.02 4.29 -40.66
C PRO A 10 8.38 5.77 -40.45
N LYS A 11 7.34 6.62 -40.34
CA LYS A 11 7.48 8.06 -40.07
C LYS A 11 8.06 8.31 -38.66
N PRO A 12 8.97 9.29 -38.48
CA PRO A 12 9.47 9.66 -37.16
C PRO A 12 8.36 10.27 -36.29
N PRO A 13 8.45 10.13 -34.95
CA PRO A 13 7.42 10.62 -34.04
C PRO A 13 7.33 12.15 -34.08
N SER A 14 6.14 12.63 -34.40
CA SER A 14 5.74 14.03 -34.25
C SER A 14 5.87 14.43 -32.77
N THR A 15 6.72 15.40 -32.49
CA THR A 15 6.79 16.08 -31.19
C THR A 15 5.56 16.96 -31.02
N ALA A 16 4.43 16.32 -30.68
CA ALA A 16 3.29 17.01 -30.13
C ALA A 16 3.67 17.48 -28.73
N ASN A 17 3.85 18.79 -28.56
CA ASN A 17 3.99 19.46 -27.28
C ASN A 17 2.78 19.09 -26.40
N LEU A 18 2.96 18.09 -25.54
CA LEU A 18 2.00 17.72 -24.52
C LEU A 18 2.03 18.83 -23.46
N ILE A 19 1.16 19.81 -23.63
CA ILE A 19 0.87 20.83 -22.61
C ILE A 19 0.35 20.07 -21.38
N ARG A 20 1.28 19.80 -20.47
CA ARG A 20 1.04 19.15 -19.19
C ARG A 20 0.35 20.20 -18.32
N HIS A 21 -0.97 20.20 -18.29
CA HIS A 21 -1.71 20.97 -17.29
C HIS A 21 -1.34 20.42 -15.90
N HIS A 22 -0.35 21.06 -15.28
CA HIS A 22 0.01 20.87 -13.90
C HIS A 22 -1.13 21.40 -13.03
N LEU A 23 -2.13 20.56 -12.75
CA LEU A 23 -2.99 20.73 -11.59
C LEU A 23 -2.08 20.76 -10.36
N HIS A 24 -1.73 21.96 -9.91
CA HIS A 24 -1.06 22.23 -8.65
C HIS A 24 -2.01 21.83 -7.51
N VAL A 25 -2.08 20.54 -7.22
CA VAL A 25 -2.51 20.07 -5.92
C VAL A 25 -1.41 20.50 -4.95
N ALA A 26 -1.66 21.59 -4.23
CA ALA A 26 -0.81 22.12 -3.19
C ALA A 26 -0.28 20.98 -2.31
N ARG A 27 1.04 20.85 -2.27
CA ARG A 27 1.77 19.90 -1.44
C ARG A 27 1.69 20.42 0.00
N CYS A 28 0.76 19.93 0.81
CA CYS A 28 0.87 20.02 2.26
C CYS A 28 1.72 18.86 2.78
N PHE A 29 2.98 18.78 2.35
CA PHE A 29 3.99 18.00 3.06
C PHE A 29 4.93 19.02 3.68
N PRO A 30 5.10 19.02 5.02
CA PRO A 30 6.11 19.87 5.64
C PRO A 30 7.49 19.52 5.05
N PRO A 31 8.41 20.50 4.94
CA PRO A 31 9.78 20.25 4.53
C PRO A 31 10.42 19.20 5.44
N ASP A 32 11.21 18.29 4.85
CA ASP A 32 11.93 17.22 5.54
C ASP A 32 12.72 17.80 6.73
N THR A 33 12.27 17.54 7.96
CA THR A 33 13.10 17.80 9.15
C THR A 33 14.28 16.81 9.12
N PRO A 34 15.54 17.26 9.24
CA PRO A 34 16.67 16.36 9.28
C PRO A 34 16.51 15.37 10.46
N PRO A 35 16.85 14.09 10.28
CA PRO A 35 16.74 13.11 11.35
C PRO A 35 17.60 13.54 12.55
N PRO A 36 17.13 13.33 13.79
CA PRO A 36 17.91 13.65 14.97
C PRO A 36 19.23 12.86 14.97
N PRO A 37 20.34 13.43 15.48
CA PRO A 37 21.63 12.74 15.56
C PRO A 37 21.49 11.48 16.43
N PRO A 38 22.16 10.36 16.07
CA PRO A 38 22.04 9.12 16.82
C PRO A 38 22.59 9.32 18.25
N PRO A 39 21.88 8.84 19.29
CA PRO A 39 22.37 8.89 20.66
C PRO A 39 23.62 8.02 20.80
N THR A 40 24.56 8.46 21.64
CA THR A 40 25.79 7.73 22.03
C THR A 40 25.47 6.28 22.38
N SER A 41 25.87 5.36 21.52
CA SER A 41 25.35 3.99 21.47
C SER A 41 26.28 2.99 22.16
N ASN A 42 25.74 2.27 23.14
CA ASN A 42 26.34 1.01 23.61
C ASN A 42 26.38 0.03 22.42
N PRO A 43 27.52 -0.64 22.13
CA PRO A 43 27.68 -1.47 20.93
C PRO A 43 26.69 -2.65 20.88
N LEU A 44 26.34 -3.19 22.05
CA LEU A 44 25.34 -4.27 22.17
C LEU A 44 23.93 -3.77 21.85
N LEU A 45 23.59 -2.55 22.28
CA LEU A 45 22.28 -1.96 22.00
C LEU A 45 22.12 -1.69 20.50
N SER A 46 23.17 -1.19 19.84
CA SER A 46 23.17 -0.99 18.38
C SER A 46 23.07 -2.28 17.59
N LEU A 47 23.66 -3.37 18.08
CA LEU A 47 23.54 -4.68 17.42
C LEU A 47 22.11 -5.24 17.56
N LEU A 48 21.50 -5.07 18.72
CA LEU A 48 20.14 -5.53 19.00
C LEU A 48 19.08 -4.71 18.25
N SER A 49 19.30 -3.40 18.06
CA SER A 49 18.35 -2.52 17.34
C SER A 49 18.54 -2.52 15.83
N ALA A 50 19.66 -3.06 15.31
CA ALA A 50 19.98 -3.03 13.88
C ALA A 50 18.89 -3.62 12.97
N VAL A 51 18.26 -4.73 13.39
CA VAL A 51 17.19 -5.39 12.60
C VAL A 51 15.88 -4.59 12.63
N PRO A 52 15.36 -4.16 13.80
CA PRO A 52 14.24 -3.22 13.88
C PRO A 52 14.46 -1.94 13.08
N ASP A 53 15.60 -1.27 13.29
CA ASP A 53 15.89 0.03 12.67
C ASP A 53 16.01 -0.09 11.14
N TRP A 54 16.59 -1.19 10.64
CA TRP A 54 16.63 -1.51 9.22
C TRP A 54 15.22 -1.73 8.65
N ALA A 55 14.38 -2.52 9.33
CA ALA A 55 13.03 -2.82 8.88
C ALA A 55 12.18 -1.54 8.79
N ASP A 56 12.31 -0.65 9.78
CA ASP A 56 11.63 0.64 9.83
C ASP A 56 12.12 1.58 8.73
N ALA A 57 13.43 1.69 8.51
CA ALA A 57 14.00 2.50 7.43
C ALA A 57 13.56 2.03 6.02
N VAL A 58 13.42 0.72 5.81
CA VAL A 58 12.89 0.16 4.54
C VAL A 58 11.39 0.44 4.41
N GLN A 59 10.64 0.33 5.50
CA GLN A 59 9.21 0.62 5.52
C GLN A 59 8.92 2.09 5.20
N GLU A 60 9.69 3.02 5.76
CA GLU A 60 9.54 4.46 5.55
C GLU A 60 9.84 4.87 4.10
N ARG A 61 10.91 4.33 3.49
CA ARG A 61 11.20 4.54 2.05
C ARG A 61 10.01 4.16 1.17
N ARG A 62 9.35 3.05 1.47
CA ARG A 62 8.18 2.56 0.73
C ARG A 62 6.90 3.38 0.94
N ILE A 63 6.82 4.21 1.99
CA ILE A 63 5.72 5.18 2.17
C ILE A 63 5.91 6.38 1.23
N ARG A 64 7.16 6.77 0.99
CA ARG A 64 7.54 7.90 0.13
C ARG A 64 7.38 7.59 -1.37
N ASP A 65 7.51 6.32 -1.76
CA ASP A 65 7.35 5.88 -3.14
C ASP A 65 5.90 6.02 -3.64
N ARG A 66 5.69 7.01 -4.53
CA ARG A 66 4.43 7.13 -5.27
C ARG A 66 4.37 6.03 -6.32
N ARG A 67 3.27 5.25 -6.33
CA ARG A 67 3.04 4.24 -7.38
C ARG A 67 3.02 4.93 -8.75
N PRO A 68 3.94 4.60 -9.66
CA PRO A 68 3.95 5.21 -10.98
C PRO A 68 2.71 4.80 -11.76
N LEU A 69 2.24 5.69 -12.65
CA LEU A 69 1.19 5.36 -13.60
C LEU A 69 1.70 4.28 -14.55
N TYR A 70 0.82 3.37 -14.94
CA TYR A 70 1.16 2.23 -15.78
C TYR A 70 1.52 2.71 -17.19
N ASP A 71 2.79 2.60 -17.56
CA ASP A 71 3.31 3.05 -18.85
C ASP A 71 3.33 1.90 -19.88
N HIS A 72 3.43 2.22 -21.16
CA HIS A 72 3.47 1.24 -22.24
C HIS A 72 4.66 0.26 -22.10
N ALA A 73 5.80 0.75 -21.61
CA ALA A 73 6.95 -0.10 -21.26
C ALA A 73 6.60 -1.13 -20.17
N SER A 74 5.85 -0.72 -19.13
CA SER A 74 5.38 -1.63 -18.08
C SER A 74 4.37 -2.67 -18.59
N TRP A 75 3.63 -2.36 -19.66
CA TRP A 75 2.73 -3.29 -20.35
C TRP A 75 3.50 -4.39 -21.10
N ARG A 76 4.65 -4.07 -21.68
CA ARG A 76 5.57 -5.06 -22.27
C ARG A 76 6.19 -5.95 -21.19
N GLU A 77 6.64 -5.36 -20.08
CA GLU A 77 7.17 -6.08 -18.92
C GLU A 77 6.17 -7.09 -18.35
N HIS A 78 4.89 -6.73 -18.32
CA HIS A 78 3.79 -7.56 -17.83
C HIS A 78 3.51 -8.81 -18.65
N ARG A 79 3.83 -8.80 -19.96
CA ARG A 79 3.69 -9.97 -20.83
C ARG A 79 4.78 -11.02 -20.60
N SER A 80 5.82 -10.73 -19.82
CA SER A 80 6.88 -11.71 -19.54
C SER A 80 6.37 -12.87 -18.68
N SER A 81 6.71 -14.11 -19.05
CA SER A 81 6.31 -15.31 -18.29
C SER A 81 6.89 -15.35 -16.87
N ARG A 82 8.01 -14.64 -16.65
CA ARG A 82 8.66 -14.45 -15.34
C ARG A 82 7.91 -13.48 -14.41
N ARG A 83 6.77 -12.92 -14.84
CA ARG A 83 5.91 -12.04 -14.06
C ARG A 83 5.52 -12.66 -12.71
N HIS A 84 5.10 -13.93 -12.70
CA HIS A 84 4.62 -14.59 -11.48
C HIS A 84 5.73 -14.72 -10.44
N LEU A 85 6.91 -15.20 -10.84
CA LEU A 85 8.07 -15.29 -9.96
C LEU A 85 8.48 -13.92 -9.41
N ARG A 86 8.52 -12.89 -10.26
CA ARG A 86 8.85 -11.53 -9.83
C ARG A 86 7.81 -11.00 -8.84
N HIS A 87 6.53 -11.23 -9.08
CA HIS A 87 5.48 -10.85 -8.14
C HIS A 87 5.53 -11.63 -6.83
N LEU A 88 5.88 -12.92 -6.86
CA LEU A 88 6.07 -13.70 -5.64
C LEU A 88 7.27 -13.16 -4.83
N LEU A 89 8.42 -12.97 -5.47
CA LEU A 89 9.63 -12.44 -4.81
C LEU A 89 9.44 -11.00 -4.31
N THR A 90 8.74 -10.15 -5.07
CA THR A 90 8.42 -8.78 -4.62
C THR A 90 7.33 -8.75 -3.56
N SER A 91 6.41 -9.73 -3.56
CA SER A 91 5.42 -9.90 -2.49
C SER A 91 6.09 -10.32 -1.18
N LEU A 92 7.17 -11.10 -1.23
CA LEU A 92 8.00 -11.41 -0.05
C LEU A 92 8.64 -10.14 0.57
N SER A 93 8.84 -9.10 -0.22
CA SER A 93 9.28 -7.77 0.25
C SER A 93 8.10 -6.85 0.65
N SER A 94 6.92 -7.41 0.91
CA SER A 94 5.77 -6.61 1.35
C SER A 94 5.99 -6.03 2.76
N ARG A 95 5.36 -4.88 3.03
CA ARG A 95 5.39 -4.23 4.36
C ARG A 95 5.03 -5.18 5.49
N VAL A 96 4.08 -6.06 5.26
CA VAL A 96 3.65 -7.05 6.26
C VAL A 96 4.82 -7.97 6.63
N ILE A 97 5.54 -8.48 5.64
CA ILE A 97 6.65 -9.42 5.88
C ILE A 97 7.84 -8.71 6.50
N LEU A 98 8.13 -7.47 6.08
CA LEU A 98 9.16 -6.64 6.70
C LEU A 98 8.80 -6.30 8.16
N SER A 99 7.53 -6.06 8.47
CA SER A 99 7.07 -5.83 9.85
C SER A 99 7.15 -7.08 10.73
N LEU A 100 7.20 -8.27 10.12
CA LEU A 100 7.41 -9.54 10.83
C LEU A 100 8.90 -9.84 11.02
N ALA A 101 9.82 -9.15 10.34
CA ALA A 101 11.25 -9.45 10.43
C ALA A 101 11.80 -9.27 11.86
N PRO A 102 11.48 -8.18 12.61
CA PRO A 102 11.94 -8.03 13.98
C PRO A 102 11.52 -9.17 14.92
N PRO A 103 10.21 -9.53 15.07
CA PRO A 103 9.82 -10.60 15.98
C PRO A 103 10.34 -11.98 15.55
N VAL A 104 10.39 -12.27 14.24
CA VAL A 104 10.94 -13.54 13.74
C VAL A 104 12.43 -13.64 14.03
N SER A 105 13.20 -12.57 13.81
CA SER A 105 14.64 -12.55 14.07
C SER A 105 14.96 -12.81 15.55
N ALA A 106 14.18 -12.22 16.48
CA ALA A 106 14.35 -12.43 17.91
C ALA A 106 14.09 -13.89 18.30
N LEU A 107 13.02 -14.50 17.78
CA LEU A 107 12.71 -15.92 18.01
C LEU A 107 13.79 -16.85 17.43
N THR A 108 14.30 -16.54 16.23
CA THR A 108 15.40 -17.32 15.61
C THR A 108 16.69 -17.20 16.41
N ALA A 109 17.05 -16.00 16.88
CA ALA A 109 18.22 -15.78 17.73
C ALA A 109 18.11 -16.56 19.05
N PHE A 110 16.93 -16.54 19.68
CA PHE A 110 16.66 -17.31 20.89
C PHE A 110 16.74 -18.82 20.64
N ALA A 111 16.13 -19.33 19.57
CA ALA A 111 16.23 -20.74 19.20
C ALA A 111 17.67 -21.16 18.90
N ALA A 112 18.44 -20.33 18.19
CA ALA A 112 19.86 -20.57 17.91
C ALA A 112 20.70 -20.59 19.19
N ALA A 113 20.42 -19.70 20.15
CA ALA A 113 21.09 -19.71 21.46
C ALA A 113 20.84 -21.01 22.22
N ILE A 114 19.59 -21.49 22.27
CA ILE A 114 19.24 -22.77 22.91
C ILE A 114 19.90 -23.95 22.19
N ALA A 115 19.85 -23.97 20.85
CA ALA A 115 20.46 -25.04 20.06
C ALA A 115 21.97 -25.11 20.29
N THR A 116 22.65 -23.96 20.30
CA THR A 116 24.09 -23.86 20.56
C THR A 116 24.43 -24.25 22.00
N TYR A 117 23.59 -23.90 22.98
CA TYR A 117 23.77 -24.33 24.36
C TYR A 117 23.68 -25.87 24.49
N ASN A 118 22.69 -26.48 23.83
CA ASN A 118 22.48 -27.92 23.89
C ASN A 118 23.61 -28.72 23.21
N THR A 119 24.23 -28.18 22.16
CA THR A 119 25.38 -28.84 21.51
C THR A 119 26.67 -28.75 22.34
N LEU A 120 26.86 -27.67 23.12
CA LEU A 120 28.05 -27.47 23.95
C LEU A 120 28.00 -28.23 25.27
N LEU A 121 26.80 -28.41 25.85
CA LEU A 121 26.60 -29.06 27.16
C LEU A 121 25.53 -30.17 27.06
N PRO A 122 25.83 -31.29 26.38
CA PRO A 122 24.85 -32.37 26.20
C PRO A 122 24.44 -33.04 27.52
N ALA A 123 25.25 -32.93 28.57
CA ALA A 123 24.94 -33.46 29.90
C ALA A 123 23.80 -32.71 30.61
N TYR A 124 23.54 -31.44 30.26
CA TYR A 124 22.50 -30.61 30.85
C TYR A 124 21.53 -30.07 29.78
N ALA A 125 21.14 -30.96 28.86
CA ALA A 125 20.22 -30.62 27.77
C ALA A 125 18.87 -30.13 28.31
N PHE A 126 18.42 -28.96 27.84
CA PHE A 126 17.06 -28.47 28.10
C PHE A 126 16.05 -29.24 27.25
N THR A 127 15.37 -30.22 27.86
CA THR A 127 14.28 -30.97 27.24
C THR A 127 12.94 -30.45 27.75
N ALA A 128 12.24 -29.67 26.93
CA ALA A 128 10.87 -29.24 27.21
C ALA A 128 9.86 -30.24 26.62
N SER A 129 8.78 -30.53 27.35
CA SER A 129 7.69 -31.37 26.84
C SER A 129 6.89 -30.66 25.73
N ALA A 130 6.58 -31.36 24.65
CA ALA A 130 5.80 -30.84 23.53
C ALA A 130 4.27 -30.81 23.80
N LEU A 131 3.81 -31.41 24.88
CA LEU A 131 2.39 -31.55 25.25
C LEU A 131 1.62 -30.21 25.33
N PRO A 132 2.12 -29.14 25.97
CA PRO A 132 1.42 -27.86 25.98
C PRO A 132 1.25 -27.28 24.56
N TYR A 133 2.26 -27.40 23.70
CA TYR A 133 2.20 -26.91 22.33
C TYR A 133 1.12 -27.61 21.51
N GLN A 134 1.02 -28.94 21.63
CA GLN A 134 0.01 -29.76 20.93
C GLN A 134 -1.43 -29.36 21.29
N LEU A 135 -1.68 -28.99 22.56
CA LEU A 135 -3.00 -28.58 23.03
C LEU A 135 -3.32 -27.13 22.64
N THR A 136 -2.34 -26.22 22.68
CA THR A 136 -2.58 -24.79 22.41
C THR A 136 -2.61 -24.43 20.92
N ALA A 137 -1.84 -25.15 20.08
CA ALA A 137 -1.77 -24.87 18.65
C ALA A 137 -3.15 -24.88 17.94
N PRO A 138 -4.03 -25.88 18.12
CA PRO A 138 -5.35 -25.85 17.51
C PRO A 138 -6.25 -24.74 18.05
N ALA A 139 -6.15 -24.42 19.36
CA ALA A 139 -6.90 -23.32 19.95
C ALA A 139 -6.50 -21.96 19.35
N LEU A 140 -5.19 -21.69 19.21
CA LEU A 140 -4.68 -20.49 18.57
C LEU A 140 -5.07 -20.42 17.09
N ALA A 141 -5.08 -21.55 16.38
CA ALA A 141 -5.50 -21.62 14.99
C ALA A 141 -6.99 -21.25 14.83
N LEU A 142 -7.88 -21.82 15.65
CA LEU A 142 -9.31 -21.51 15.61
C LEU A 142 -9.59 -20.05 15.97
N LEU A 143 -8.93 -19.53 17.01
CA LEU A 143 -9.04 -18.12 17.40
C LEU A 143 -8.59 -17.19 16.27
N LEU A 144 -7.51 -17.53 15.56
CA LEU A 144 -7.03 -16.75 14.44
C LEU A 144 -8.04 -16.75 13.28
N VAL A 145 -8.62 -17.90 12.95
CA VAL A 145 -9.64 -18.03 11.89
C VAL A 145 -10.86 -17.17 12.21
N PHE A 146 -11.41 -17.26 13.42
CA PHE A 146 -12.54 -16.41 13.82
C PHE A 146 -12.19 -14.93 13.81
N ARG A 147 -10.97 -14.57 14.21
CA ARG A 147 -10.48 -13.20 14.13
C ARG A 147 -10.39 -12.69 12.68
N THR A 148 -9.89 -13.50 11.76
CA THR A 148 -9.78 -13.12 10.35
C THR A 148 -11.13 -13.04 9.65
N GLU A 149 -12.07 -13.94 9.96
CA GLU A 149 -13.45 -13.89 9.44
C GLU A 149 -14.17 -12.61 9.89
N ALA A 150 -14.12 -12.30 11.19
CA ALA A 150 -14.74 -11.07 11.72
C ALA A 150 -14.09 -9.80 11.12
N SER A 151 -12.76 -9.81 10.96
CA SER A 151 -12.04 -8.69 10.34
C SER A 151 -12.41 -8.53 8.85
N TYR A 152 -12.60 -9.64 8.14
CA TYR A 152 -12.99 -9.65 6.74
C TYR A 152 -14.42 -9.13 6.56
N ALA A 153 -15.36 -9.53 7.42
CA ALA A 153 -16.74 -9.01 7.40
C ALA A 153 -16.78 -7.48 7.50
N ARG A 154 -16.05 -6.90 8.47
CA ARG A 154 -15.96 -5.44 8.64
C ARG A 154 -15.32 -4.74 7.45
N PHE A 155 -14.29 -5.35 6.86
CA PHE A 155 -13.66 -4.83 5.65
C PHE A 155 -14.62 -4.81 4.46
N ASP A 156 -15.38 -5.90 4.26
CA ASP A 156 -16.33 -6.03 3.18
C ASP A 156 -17.53 -5.06 3.33
N GLU A 157 -18.03 -4.88 4.56
CA GLU A 157 -19.03 -3.86 4.87
C GLU A 157 -18.54 -2.45 4.54
N GLY A 158 -17.29 -2.12 4.90
CA GLY A 158 -16.67 -0.84 4.55
C GLY A 158 -16.56 -0.61 3.04
N ARG A 159 -16.21 -1.66 2.28
CA ARG A 159 -16.16 -1.63 0.81
C ARG A 159 -17.56 -1.43 0.22
N LYS A 160 -18.56 -2.17 0.70
CA LYS A 160 -19.97 -2.04 0.30
C LYS A 160 -20.49 -0.62 0.55
N ALA A 161 -20.25 -0.08 1.74
CA ALA A 161 -20.63 1.30 2.07
C ALA A 161 -19.97 2.33 1.16
N TRP A 162 -18.66 2.19 0.88
CA TRP A 162 -17.96 3.07 -0.05
C TRP A 162 -18.51 3.00 -1.48
N MET A 163 -18.82 1.80 -1.97
CA MET A 163 -19.43 1.63 -3.30
C MET A 163 -20.82 2.28 -3.38
N ARG A 164 -21.64 2.17 -2.32
CA ARG A 164 -22.96 2.85 -2.27
C ARG A 164 -22.83 4.37 -2.36
N VAL A 165 -21.84 4.96 -1.68
CA VAL A 165 -21.57 6.41 -1.76
C VAL A 165 -21.18 6.82 -3.19
N LEU A 166 -20.33 6.05 -3.86
CA LEU A 166 -19.95 6.32 -5.24
C LEU A 166 -21.12 6.18 -6.21
N ALA A 167 -21.94 5.13 -6.05
CA ALA A 167 -23.14 4.92 -6.84
C ALA A 167 -24.12 6.09 -6.68
N GLY A 168 -24.43 6.48 -5.43
CA GLY A 168 -25.31 7.63 -5.18
C GLY A 168 -24.78 8.95 -5.76
N ALA A 169 -23.46 9.19 -5.69
CA ALA A 169 -22.86 10.36 -6.32
C ALA A 169 -22.95 10.31 -7.86
N ALA A 170 -22.79 9.13 -8.47
CA ALA A 170 -22.94 8.95 -9.91
C ALA A 170 -24.40 9.12 -10.36
N ASP A 171 -25.36 8.57 -9.62
CA ASP A 171 -26.79 8.70 -9.91
C ASP A 171 -27.24 10.16 -9.81
N LEU A 172 -26.81 10.89 -8.78
CA LEU A 172 -27.04 12.33 -8.65
C LEU A 172 -26.45 13.12 -9.82
N ALA A 173 -25.21 12.80 -10.22
CA ALA A 173 -24.59 13.42 -11.39
C ALA A 173 -25.36 13.11 -12.68
N GLY A 174 -25.84 11.88 -12.85
CA GLY A 174 -26.66 11.45 -13.97
C GLY A 174 -27.99 12.21 -14.05
N MET A 175 -28.69 12.37 -12.92
CA MET A 175 -29.92 13.16 -12.84
C MET A 175 -29.70 14.64 -13.19
N VAL A 176 -28.57 15.22 -12.78
CA VAL A 176 -28.20 16.60 -13.15
C VAL A 176 -27.87 16.73 -14.64
N MET A 177 -27.31 15.68 -15.25
CA MET A 177 -27.04 15.63 -16.69
C MET A 177 -28.30 15.40 -17.53
N HIS A 178 -29.28 14.63 -17.03
CA HIS A 178 -30.54 14.34 -17.71
C HIS A 178 -31.51 15.53 -17.58
N ARG A 179 -31.32 16.58 -18.39
CA ARG A 179 -32.30 17.68 -18.53
C ARG A 179 -32.71 17.89 -20.00
N PRO A 180 -33.97 18.27 -20.27
CA PRO A 180 -34.44 18.54 -21.64
C PRO A 180 -33.67 19.71 -22.28
N ARG A 181 -33.32 19.53 -23.57
CA ARG A 181 -32.46 20.40 -24.39
C ARG A 181 -32.91 21.87 -24.50
N HIS A 182 -34.16 22.17 -24.16
CA HIS A 182 -34.80 23.47 -24.35
C HIS A 182 -34.44 24.53 -23.28
N ARG A 183 -33.74 24.15 -22.18
CA ARG A 183 -33.38 25.05 -21.05
C ARG A 183 -31.86 25.16 -20.83
N GLN A 184 -31.07 24.80 -21.84
CA GLN A 184 -29.67 24.41 -21.68
C GLN A 184 -28.65 25.56 -21.70
N ALA A 185 -29.01 26.74 -22.23
CA ALA A 185 -28.07 27.83 -22.46
C ALA A 185 -27.78 28.72 -21.23
N GLU A 186 -28.74 28.91 -20.33
CA GLU A 186 -28.61 29.86 -19.20
C GLU A 186 -28.07 29.20 -17.91
N ASP A 187 -28.34 27.91 -17.68
CA ASP A 187 -28.02 27.21 -16.42
C ASP A 187 -26.66 26.46 -16.42
N GLU A 188 -25.90 26.56 -17.52
CA GLU A 188 -24.65 25.84 -17.71
C GLU A 188 -23.58 26.03 -16.60
N PRO A 189 -23.32 27.25 -16.09
CA PRO A 189 -22.32 27.44 -15.03
C PRO A 189 -22.78 26.86 -13.68
N LEU A 190 -24.06 26.99 -13.32
CA LEU A 190 -24.63 26.42 -12.10
C LEU A 190 -24.57 24.89 -12.13
N ARG A 191 -24.88 24.28 -13.28
CA ARG A 191 -24.80 22.83 -13.50
C ARG A 191 -23.38 22.31 -13.28
N ARG A 192 -22.38 22.97 -13.85
CA ARG A 192 -20.96 22.59 -13.66
C ARG A 192 -20.54 22.72 -12.20
N ALA A 193 -20.96 23.77 -11.50
CA ALA A 193 -20.69 23.93 -10.08
C ALA A 193 -21.31 22.77 -9.27
N LEU A 194 -22.57 22.41 -9.53
CA LEU A 194 -23.26 21.32 -8.84
C LEU A 194 -22.58 19.96 -9.07
N LEU A 195 -22.22 19.64 -10.32
CA LEU A 195 -21.47 18.42 -10.65
C LEU A 195 -20.10 18.39 -9.95
N ASN A 196 -19.40 19.52 -9.92
CA ASN A 196 -18.14 19.63 -9.21
C ASN A 196 -18.29 19.38 -7.70
N TYR A 197 -19.36 19.86 -7.07
CA TYR A 197 -19.64 19.56 -5.66
C TYR A 197 -19.95 18.07 -5.41
N ILE A 198 -20.78 17.46 -6.26
CA ILE A 198 -21.12 16.03 -6.19
C ILE A 198 -19.86 15.16 -6.31
N LEU A 199 -18.95 15.51 -7.22
CA LEU A 199 -17.68 14.79 -7.42
C LEU A 199 -16.62 15.12 -6.35
N ALA A 200 -16.65 16.33 -5.78
CA ALA A 200 -15.76 16.73 -4.71
C ALA A 200 -16.11 16.02 -3.39
N PHE A 201 -17.37 15.66 -3.15
CA PHE A 201 -17.81 15.02 -1.91
C PHE A 201 -17.05 13.69 -1.61
N PRO A 202 -16.98 12.70 -2.51
CA PRO A 202 -16.18 11.48 -2.27
C PRO A 202 -14.69 11.77 -2.03
N VAL A 203 -14.14 12.77 -2.70
CA VAL A 203 -12.73 13.17 -2.52
C VAL A 203 -12.50 13.77 -1.13
N ALA A 204 -13.40 14.67 -0.69
CA ALA A 204 -13.38 15.24 0.65
C ALA A 204 -13.57 14.17 1.73
N LEU A 205 -14.54 13.26 1.54
CA LEU A 205 -14.81 12.15 2.45
C LEU A 205 -13.59 11.22 2.62
N LYS A 206 -12.88 10.93 1.52
CA LYS A 206 -11.64 10.15 1.57
C LYS A 206 -10.53 10.85 2.37
N ARG A 207 -10.39 12.17 2.20
CA ARG A 207 -9.41 12.97 2.95
C ARG A 207 -9.76 13.05 4.43
N LEU A 208 -11.02 13.30 4.76
CA LEU A 208 -11.51 13.34 6.14
C LEU A 208 -11.23 12.04 6.89
N ARG A 209 -11.53 10.89 6.27
CA ARG A 209 -11.25 9.57 6.86
C ARG A 209 -9.75 9.29 7.01
N ARG A 210 -8.91 9.85 6.15
CA ARG A 210 -7.45 9.73 6.27
C ARG A 210 -6.91 10.57 7.44
N GLN A 211 -7.49 11.75 7.69
CA GLN A 211 -7.11 12.65 8.78
C GLN A 211 -7.56 12.14 10.16
N ASN A 212 -8.76 11.54 10.23
CA ASN A 212 -9.25 10.87 11.43
C ASN A 212 -8.62 9.47 11.67
N GLY A 213 -7.61 9.10 10.87
CA GLY A 213 -6.77 7.95 11.16
C GLY A 213 -5.88 8.21 12.39
N PRO A 214 -5.08 7.22 12.84
CA PRO A 214 -4.31 7.28 14.09
C PRO A 214 -3.34 8.48 14.23
N SER A 215 -3.09 9.23 13.17
CA SER A 215 -2.31 10.48 13.18
C SER A 215 -3.07 11.69 13.78
N GLY A 216 -4.39 11.60 13.95
CA GLY A 216 -5.23 12.71 14.45
C GLY A 216 -5.27 12.87 15.98
N LEU A 217 -4.68 11.93 16.74
CA LEU A 217 -4.66 11.96 18.21
C LEU A 217 -3.45 12.70 18.81
N ALA A 218 -2.53 13.22 17.99
CA ALA A 218 -1.28 13.81 18.47
C ALA A 218 -1.33 15.33 18.72
N HIS A 219 -2.48 15.99 18.56
CA HIS A 219 -2.63 17.41 18.89
C HIS A 219 -3.73 17.61 19.93
N PRO A 220 -3.38 17.73 21.24
CA PRO A 220 -4.26 18.42 22.16
C PRO A 220 -4.33 19.90 21.76
N ARG A 221 -5.56 20.44 21.77
CA ARG A 221 -5.80 21.89 21.75
C ARG A 221 -5.44 22.50 23.09
#